data_AF-A0A4R5E962-F1
#
_entry.id   AF-A0A4R5E962-F1
#
_cell.length_a   1.000
_cell.length_b   1.000
_cell.length_c   1.000
_cell.angle_alpha   90.00
_cell.angle_beta   90.00
_cell.angle_gamma   90.00
#
_symmetry.space_group_name_H-M   'P 1'
#
loop_
_entity.id
_entity.type
_entity.pdbx_description
1 polymer ?
#
loop_
_entity_poly.entity_id
_entity_poly.type
_entity_poly.pdbx_seq_one_letter_code
_entity_poly.pdbx_strand_id
1 'polypeptide(L)' 'MLRGTGQAMRLHAATAPASVPHPLRIGVDLHQPRAADLAALLPGVTRRGRTVAFDAETMTAAYGMLHVIVALTQNGP' A
#
# COMPACT_ATOMS: atom_id res chain seq x y z
N MET A 1 18.33 -17.20 16.18
CA MET A 1 16.97 -16.88 15.67
C MET A 1 15.82 -17.29 16.59
N LEU A 2 15.90 -18.40 17.34
CA LEU A 2 14.80 -18.92 18.18
C LEU A 2 14.28 -17.98 19.31
N ARG A 3 15.12 -17.09 19.86
CA ARG A 3 14.71 -16.19 20.97
C ARG A 3 13.61 -15.19 20.56
N GLY A 4 13.64 -14.69 19.31
CA GLY A 4 12.65 -13.72 18.83
C GLY A 4 11.25 -14.34 18.67
N THR A 5 11.17 -15.55 18.12
CA THR A 5 9.91 -16.27 17.93
C THR A 5 9.27 -16.64 19.27
N GLY A 6 10.05 -17.17 20.23
CA GLY A 6 9.55 -17.51 21.56
C GLY A 6 9.07 -16.29 22.35
N GLN A 7 9.72 -15.13 22.18
CA GLN A 7 9.28 -13.86 22.75
C GLN A 7 7.95 -13.40 22.12
N ALA A 8 7.83 -13.47 20.80
CA ALA A 8 6.62 -13.06 20.07
C ALA A 8 5.39 -13.89 20.45
N MET A 9 5.54 -15.22 20.58
CA MET A 9 4.43 -16.08 21.00
C MET A 9 3.94 -15.77 22.42
N ARG A 10 4.85 -15.47 23.35
CA ARG A 10 4.49 -15.09 24.72
C ARG A 10 3.74 -13.74 24.78
N LEU A 11 4.08 -12.82 23.88
CA LEU A 11 3.48 -11.48 23.81
C LEU A 11 2.26 -11.42 22.89
N HIS A 12 1.86 -12.54 22.28
CA HIS A 12 0.76 -12.57 21.30
C HIS A 12 -0.55 -12.00 21.86
N ALA A 13 -0.95 -12.43 23.07
CA ALA A 13 -2.16 -11.93 23.73
C ALA A 13 -2.07 -10.45 24.16
N ALA A 14 -0.87 -9.90 24.29
CA ALA A 14 -0.64 -8.49 24.62
C ALA A 14 -0.53 -7.60 23.38
N THR A 15 -0.51 -8.18 22.17
CA THR A 15 -0.37 -7.44 20.91
C THR A 15 -1.69 -7.48 20.17
N ALA A 16 -2.52 -6.46 20.40
CA ALA A 16 -3.77 -6.32 19.64
C ALA A 16 -3.46 -6.06 18.15
N PRO A 17 -4.29 -6.58 17.22
CA PRO A 17 -4.19 -6.21 15.82
C PRO A 17 -4.26 -4.69 15.63
N ALA A 18 -3.44 -4.16 14.73
CA ALA A 18 -3.53 -2.75 14.38
C ALA A 18 -4.90 -2.48 13.72
N SER A 19 -5.67 -1.57 14.33
CA SER A 19 -6.91 -1.07 13.74
C SER A 19 -6.61 0.18 12.93
N VAL A 20 -7.13 0.24 11.71
CA VAL A 20 -6.98 1.41 10.83
C VAL A 20 -8.36 1.95 10.52
N PRO A 21 -8.60 3.27 10.71
CA PRO A 21 -9.88 3.90 10.35
C PRO A 21 -10.13 3.85 8.84
N HIS A 22 -11.41 3.74 8.45
CA HIS A 22 -11.85 3.68 7.06
C HIS A 22 -12.83 4.83 6.75
N PRO A 23 -12.90 5.33 5.51
CA PRO A 23 -12.09 4.94 4.35
C PRO A 23 -10.64 5.43 4.45
N LEU A 24 -9.72 4.70 3.80
CA LEU A 24 -8.28 5.01 3.80
C LEU A 24 -7.92 5.90 2.63
N ARG A 25 -7.13 6.95 2.89
CA ARG A 25 -6.40 7.68 1.86
C ARG A 25 -4.98 7.13 1.76
N ILE A 26 -4.63 6.52 0.63
CA ILE A 26 -3.29 5.95 0.41
C ILE A 26 -2.48 6.88 -0.48
N GLY A 27 -1.25 7.18 -0.08
CA GLY A 27 -0.26 7.90 -0.89
C GLY A 27 0.92 6.99 -1.20
N VAL A 28 1.30 6.92 -2.48
CA VAL A 28 2.39 6.08 -2.97
C VAL A 28 3.39 6.97 -3.69
N ASP A 29 4.60 7.03 -3.15
CA ASP A 29 5.71 7.75 -3.75
C ASP A 29 6.46 6.85 -4.72
N LEU A 30 6.41 7.16 -6.01
CA LEU A 30 6.98 6.32 -7.06
C LEU A 30 8.34 6.88 -7.48
N HIS A 31 9.35 6.00 -7.52
CA HIS A 31 10.71 6.42 -7.85
C HIS A 31 10.82 6.95 -9.29
N GLN A 32 10.13 6.31 -10.24
CA GLN A 32 10.15 6.69 -11.65
C GLN A 32 8.95 7.57 -12.00
N PRO A 33 9.15 8.80 -12.53
CA PRO A 33 8.07 9.70 -12.91
C PRO A 33 7.06 9.06 -13.88
N ARG A 34 7.53 8.20 -14.79
CA ARG A 34 6.73 7.45 -15.75
C ARG A 34 5.77 6.45 -15.09
N ALA A 35 6.17 5.82 -14.00
CA ALA A 35 5.28 4.94 -13.24
C ALA A 35 4.11 5.74 -12.64
N ALA A 36 4.37 6.97 -12.20
CA ALA A 36 3.31 7.88 -11.74
C ALA A 36 2.39 8.31 -12.89
N ASP A 37 2.89 8.47 -14.11
CA ASP A 37 2.05 8.72 -15.30
C ASP A 37 1.11 7.54 -15.58
N LEU A 38 1.64 6.31 -15.60
CA LEU A 38 0.84 5.11 -15.84
C LEU A 38 -0.19 4.87 -14.73
N ALA A 39 0.20 5.04 -13.47
CA ALA A 39 -0.71 4.88 -12.33
C ALA A 39 -1.82 5.94 -12.32
N ALA A 40 -1.57 7.15 -12.83
CA ALA A 40 -2.58 8.21 -12.94
C ALA A 40 -3.68 7.90 -13.98
N LEU A 41 -3.49 6.88 -14.84
CA LEU A 41 -4.53 6.40 -15.75
C LEU A 41 -5.57 5.52 -15.05
N LEU A 42 -5.28 5.05 -13.84
CA LEU A 42 -6.21 4.24 -13.07
C LEU A 42 -7.36 5.10 -12.53
N PRO A 43 -8.61 4.62 -12.61
CA PRO A 43 -9.76 5.33 -12.07
C PRO A 43 -9.60 5.68 -10.59
N GLY A 44 -9.94 6.92 -10.21
CA GLY A 44 -9.88 7.38 -8.82
C GLY A 44 -8.45 7.67 -8.31
N VAL A 45 -7.42 7.51 -9.14
CA VAL A 45 -6.05 7.88 -8.79
C VAL A 45 -5.79 9.34 -9.14
N THR A 46 -5.23 10.07 -8.19
CA THR A 46 -4.77 11.45 -8.36
C THR A 46 -3.26 11.51 -8.28
N ARG A 47 -2.61 12.38 -9.04
CA ARG A 47 -1.16 12.53 -9.07
C ARG A 47 -0.71 13.91 -8.62
N ARG A 48 0.36 13.96 -7.84
CA ARG A 48 1.11 15.17 -7.49
C ARG A 48 2.60 14.89 -7.63
N GLY A 49 3.19 15.31 -8.75
CA GLY A 49 4.58 15.01 -9.08
C GLY A 49 4.82 13.50 -9.20
N ARG A 50 5.71 12.96 -8.36
CA ARG A 50 6.02 11.53 -8.33
C ARG A 50 5.14 10.71 -7.38
N THR A 51 4.23 11.36 -6.66
CA THR A 51 3.33 10.71 -5.72
C THR A 51 1.95 10.54 -6.36
N VAL A 52 1.37 9.35 -6.23
CA VAL A 52 -0.03 9.06 -6.58
C VAL A 52 -0.84 8.78 -5.32
N ALA A 53 -2.12 9.13 -5.32
CA ALA A 53 -3.01 8.93 -4.18
C ALA A 53 -4.41 8.50 -4.60
N PHE A 54 -5.01 7.62 -3.82
CA PHE A 54 -6.35 7.07 -4.03
C PHE A 54 -7.05 6.78 -2.70
N ASP A 55 -8.37 6.69 -2.75
CA ASP A 55 -9.21 6.31 -1.61
C ASP A 55 -9.55 4.82 -1.68
N ALA A 56 -9.60 4.14 -0.53
CA ALA A 56 -9.97 2.74 -0.43
C ALA A 56 -10.91 2.50 0.76
N GLU A 57 -12.02 1.80 0.53
CA GLU A 57 -13.01 1.47 1.57
C GLU A 57 -12.49 0.43 2.58
N THR A 58 -11.53 -0.40 2.16
CA THR A 58 -10.96 -1.46 2.98
C THR A 58 -9.46 -1.57 2.75
N MET A 59 -8.76 -2.10 3.75
CA MET A 59 -7.34 -2.44 3.59
C MET A 59 -7.12 -3.45 2.44
N THR A 60 -8.06 -4.38 2.22
CA THR A 60 -8.00 -5.33 1.10
C THR A 60 -8.06 -4.62 -0.26
N ALA A 61 -8.96 -3.64 -0.41
CA ALA A 61 -9.04 -2.83 -1.62
C ALA A 61 -7.75 -1.99 -1.82
N ALA A 62 -7.19 -1.46 -0.73
CA ALA A 62 -5.91 -0.75 -0.76
C ALA A 62 -4.77 -1.64 -1.28
N TYR A 63 -4.63 -2.87 -0.75
CA TYR A 63 -3.63 -3.82 -1.21
C TYR A 63 -3.82 -4.22 -2.68
N GLY A 64 -5.07 -4.40 -3.12
CA GLY A 64 -5.38 -4.68 -4.52
C GLY A 64 -4.87 -3.58 -5.45
N MET A 65 -5.18 -2.32 -5.13
CA MET A 65 -4.72 -1.17 -5.91
C MET A 65 -3.19 -1.02 -5.87
N LEU A 66 -2.56 -1.24 -4.71
CA LEU A 66 -1.09 -1.25 -4.59
C LEU A 66 -0.45 -2.30 -5.49
N HIS A 67 -1.02 -3.51 -5.57
CA HIS A 67 -0.54 -4.55 -6.47
C HIS A 67 -0.61 -4.13 -7.95
N VAL A 68 -1.69 -3.44 -8.36
CA VAL A 68 -1.81 -2.91 -9.72
C VAL A 68 -0.73 -1.85 -9.98
N ILE A 69 -0.56 -0.89 -9.07
CA ILE A 69 0.47 0.15 -9.20
C ILE A 69 1.87 -0.45 -9.30
N VAL A 70 2.18 -1.45 -8.47
CA VAL A 70 3.46 -2.18 -8.53
C VAL A 70 3.60 -2.92 -9.86
N ALA A 71 2.57 -3.60 -10.35
CA ALA A 71 2.61 -4.29 -11.63
C ALA A 71 2.89 -3.33 -12.80
N LEU A 72 2.32 -2.12 -12.77
CA LEU A 72 2.62 -1.06 -13.75
C LEU A 72 4.07 -0.60 -13.69
N THR A 73 4.66 -0.56 -12.48
CA THR A 73 6.07 -0.18 -12.33
C THR A 73 7.04 -1.25 -12.87
N GLN A 74 6.63 -2.52 -12.85
CA GLN A 74 7.46 -3.65 -13.27
C GLN A 74 7.31 -4.00 -14.76
N ASN A 75 6.12 -3.76 -15.33
CA ASN A 75 5.76 -4.19 -16.70
C ASN A 75 5.47 -3.01 -17.64
N GLY A 76 5.68 -1.77 -17.20
CA GLY A 76 5.65 -0.62 -18.09
C GLY A 76 6.71 -0.79 -19.19
N PRO A 77 6.37 -0.54 -20.48
CA PRO A 77 7.27 -0.77 -21.61
C PRO A 77 8.54 0.06 -21.57
#